data_AF-A0A0F9FSZ6-F1
#
_entry.id   AF-A0A0F9FSZ6-F1
#
_cell.length_a   1.000
_cell.length_b   1.000
_cell.length_c   1.000
_cell.angle_alpha   90.00
_cell.angle_beta   90.00
_cell.angle_gamma   90.00
#
_symmetry.space_group_name_H-M   'P 1'
#
loop_
_entity.id
_entity.type
_entity.pdbx_description
1 polymer ?
#
loop_
_entity_poly.entity_id
_entity_poly.type
_entity_poly.pdbx_seq_one_letter_code
_entity_poly.pdbx_strand_id
1 'polypeptide(L)' 'IIGILIASAAVQALAQGLALSRLNRLSLAGWLPAMHVYFLMASVAVLKALVETALCPFFWDKTSHGVSPPDTGGTVPEG' A
#
# COMPACT_ATOMS: atom_id res chain seq x y z
N ILE A 1 26.83 -6.84 -12.81
CA ILE A 1 25.80 -6.39 -11.85
C ILE A 1 24.79 -5.43 -12.49
N ILE A 2 25.21 -4.30 -13.08
CA ILE A 2 24.25 -3.35 -13.71
C ILE A 2 23.39 -4.00 -14.80
N GLY A 3 23.99 -4.78 -15.70
CA GLY A 3 23.25 -5.47 -16.77
C GLY A 3 22.18 -6.45 -16.25
N ILE A 4 22.47 -7.21 -15.18
CA ILE A 4 21.49 -8.13 -14.59
C ILE A 4 20.37 -7.39 -13.86
N LEU A 5 20.67 -6.23 -13.25
CA LEU A 5 19.64 -5.39 -12.63
C LEU A 5 18.69 -4.81 -13.67
N ILE A 6 19.21 -4.32 -14.79
CA ILE A 6 18.39 -3.80 -15.90
C ILE A 6 17.55 -4.93 -16.52
N ALA A 7 18.14 -6.10 -16.76
CA ALA A 7 17.42 -7.25 -17.29
C ALA A 7 16.28 -7.70 -16.35
N SER A 8 16.54 -7.75 -15.03
CA SER A 8 15.52 -8.08 -14.03
C SER A 8 14.38 -7.06 -14.01
N ALA A 9 14.70 -5.76 -14.08
CA ALA A 9 13.69 -4.70 -14.13
C ALA A 9 12.82 -4.80 -15.38
N ALA A 10 13.42 -5.14 -16.53
CA ALA A 10 12.70 -5.36 -17.78
C ALA A 10 11.73 -6.55 -17.67
N VAL A 11 12.16 -7.68 -17.10
CA VAL A 11 11.30 -8.85 -16.88
C VAL A 11 10.09 -8.51 -15.99
N GLN A 12 10.31 -7.76 -14.91
CA GLN A 12 9.24 -7.32 -14.01
C GLN A 12 8.22 -6.42 -14.72
N ALA A 13 8.69 -5.42 -15.47
CA ALA A 13 7.82 -4.51 -16.22
C ALA A 13 6.99 -5.25 -17.28
N LEU A 14 7.61 -6.19 -18.00
CA LEU A 14 6.91 -7.02 -19.00
C LEU A 14 5.86 -7.93 -18.35
N ALA A 15 6.18 -8.56 -17.22
CA ALA A 15 5.24 -9.41 -16.50
C ALA A 15 4.01 -8.61 -16.01
N GLN A 16 4.23 -7.42 -15.45
CA GLN A 16 3.16 -6.53 -14.99
C GLN A 16 2.31 -6.02 -16.16
N GLY A 17 2.94 -5.61 -17.27
CA GLY A 17 2.23 -5.18 -18.48
C GLY A 17 1.37 -6.29 -19.09
N LEU A 18 1.91 -7.52 -19.16
CA LEU A 18 1.16 -8.68 -19.63
C LEU A 18 -0.02 -9.03 -18.71
N ALA A 19 0.19 -8.96 -17.38
CA ALA A 19 -0.87 -9.21 -16.41
C ALA A 19 -2.02 -8.22 -16.56
N LEU A 20 -1.72 -6.91 -16.68
CA LEU A 20 -2.75 -5.88 -16.88
C LEU A 20 -3.50 -6.04 -18.21
N SER A 21 -2.78 -6.38 -19.28
CA SER A 21 -3.37 -6.65 -20.60
C SER A 21 -4.33 -7.84 -20.54
N ARG A 22 -3.92 -8.95 -19.91
CA ARG A 22 -4.77 -10.14 -19.73
C ARG A 22 -6.01 -9.88 -18.88
N LEU A 23 -5.91 -8.99 -17.90
CA LEU A 23 -7.04 -8.63 -17.04
C LEU A 23 -7.92 -7.51 -17.63
N ASN A 24 -7.56 -6.95 -18.78
CA ASN A 24 -8.19 -5.77 -19.37
C ASN A 24 -8.33 -4.62 -18.35
N ARG A 25 -7.25 -4.36 -17.61
CA ARG A 25 -7.16 -3.33 -16.55
C ARG A 25 -6.03 -2.35 -16.82
N LEU A 26 -5.80 -1.98 -18.08
CA LEU A 26 -4.73 -1.05 -18.47
C LEU A 26 -4.86 0.33 -17.80
N SER A 27 -6.06 0.75 -17.40
CA SER A 27 -6.26 1.97 -16.61
C SER A 27 -5.53 1.95 -15.26
N LEU A 28 -5.21 0.78 -14.71
CA LEU A 28 -4.45 0.63 -13.48
C LEU A 28 -2.92 0.69 -13.72
N ALA A 29 -2.44 0.84 -14.96
CA ALA A 29 -1.01 0.90 -15.24
C ALA A 29 -0.30 2.04 -14.48
N GLY A 30 -0.99 3.15 -14.22
CA GLY A 30 -0.45 4.24 -13.39
C GLY A 30 -0.15 3.83 -11.95
N TRP A 31 -0.77 2.77 -11.42
CA TRP A 31 -0.53 2.28 -10.06
C TRP A 31 0.70 1.38 -9.95
N LEU A 32 1.23 0.84 -11.05
CA LEU A 32 2.44 0.00 -11.03
C LEU A 32 3.67 0.71 -10.45
N PRO A 33 4.02 1.96 -10.86
CA PRO A 33 5.10 2.68 -10.20
C PRO A 33 4.81 2.96 -8.72
N ALA A 34 3.54 3.23 -8.36
CA ALA A 34 3.15 3.43 -6.97
C ALA A 34 3.38 2.18 -6.10
N MET A 35 3.22 0.97 -6.65
CA MET A 35 3.51 -0.27 -5.93
C MET A 35 4.99 -0.42 -5.55
N HIS A 36 5.92 0.08 -6.37
CA HIS A 36 7.34 0.06 -6.05
C HIS A 36 7.64 0.99 -4.86
N VAL A 37 7.06 2.19 -4.86
CA VAL A 37 7.15 3.13 -3.73
C VAL A 37 6.52 2.53 -2.47
N TYR A 38 5.34 1.92 -2.60
CA TYR A 38 4.66 1.23 -1.52
C TYR A 38 5.53 0.13 -0.89
N PHE A 39 6.26 -0.65 -1.70
CA PHE A 39 7.14 -1.70 -1.20
C PHE A 39 8.35 -1.16 -0.42
N LEU A 40 8.89 -0.01 -0.82
CA LEU A 40 9.93 0.68 -0.05
C LEU A 40 9.40 1.13 1.31
N MET A 41 8.19 1.72 1.32
CA MET A 41 7.52 2.12 2.56
C MET A 41 7.24 0.91 3.47
N ALA A 42 6.82 -0.23 2.90
CA ALA A 42 6.61 -1.46 3.64
C ALA A 42 7.91 -1.95 4.30
N SER A 43 9.04 -1.86 3.59
CA SER A 43 10.36 -2.22 4.14
C SER A 43 10.74 -1.34 5.34
N VAL A 44 10.50 -0.03 5.24
CA VAL A 44 10.71 0.91 6.36
C VAL A 44 9.79 0.59 7.54
N ALA A 45 8.53 0.28 7.27
CA ALA A 45 7.57 -0.10 8.31
C ALA A 45 7.99 -1.38 9.05
N VAL A 46 8.50 -2.39 8.33
CA VAL A 46 9.04 -3.62 8.94
C VAL A 46 10.25 -3.32 9.82
N LEU A 47 11.17 -2.45 9.39
CA LEU A 47 12.30 -2.05 10.21
C LEU A 47 11.85 -1.37 11.50
N LYS A 48 10.89 -0.43 11.42
CA LYS A 48 10.29 0.21 12.61
C LYS A 48 9.66 -0.82 13.53
N ALA A 49 8.84 -1.72 12.99
CA ALA A 49 8.17 -2.76 13.76
C ALA A 49 9.17 -3.70 14.45
N LEU A 50 10.28 -4.04 13.79
CA LEU A 50 11.33 -4.88 14.38
C LEU A 50 12.03 -4.17 15.55
N VAL A 51 12.34 -2.88 15.39
CA VAL A 51 12.92 -2.05 16.46
C VAL A 51 11.96 -1.94 17.65
N GLU A 52 10.69 -1.65 17.39
CA GLU A 52 9.65 -1.55 18.43
C GLU A 52 9.44 -2.89 19.12
N THR A 53 9.40 -4.00 18.40
CA THR A 53 9.27 -5.34 19.00
C THR A 53 10.45 -5.68 19.92
N ALA A 54 11.67 -5.26 19.56
CA ALA A 54 12.86 -5.53 20.35
C ALA A 54 13.00 -4.63 21.60
N LEU A 55 12.67 -3.34 21.47
CA LEU A 55 12.90 -2.34 22.53
C LEU A 55 11.64 -2.03 23.36
N CYS A 56 10.47 -2.14 22.75
CA CYS A 56 9.16 -1.79 23.30
C CYS A 56 8.10 -2.84 22.91
N PRO A 57 8.20 -4.10 23.38
CA PRO A 57 7.48 -5.26 22.83
C PRO A 57 5.95 -5.18 22.83
N PHE A 58 5.35 -4.28 23.61
CA PHE A 58 3.90 -4.05 23.67
C PHE A 58 3.49 -2.67 23.13
N PHE A 59 4.40 -1.96 22.48
CA PHE A 59 4.09 -0.70 21.83
C PHE A 59 3.28 -0.95 20.56
N TRP A 60 2.17 -0.24 20.45
CA TRP A 60 1.27 -0.34 19.31
C TRP A 60 0.85 1.06 18.89
N ASP A 61 1.41 1.51 17.77
CA ASP A 61 1.17 2.82 17.18
C ASP A 61 -0.18 2.83 16.46
N LYS A 62 -1.22 3.35 17.13
CA LYS A 62 -2.56 3.48 16.55
C LYS A 62 -2.64 4.77 15.75
N THR A 63 -3.14 4.67 14.52
CA THR A 63 -3.64 5.86 13.83
C THR A 63 -4.84 6.41 14.59
N SER A 64 -4.93 7.74 14.71
CA SER A 64 -6.10 8.39 15.30
C SER A 64 -7.29 8.21 14.36
N HIS A 65 -8.32 7.50 14.81
CA HIS A 65 -9.60 7.42 14.11
C HIS A 65 -10.50 8.59 14.51
N GLY A 66 -11.27 9.12 13.57
CA GLY A 66 -12.22 10.22 13.85
C GLY A 66 -12.54 11.15 12.67
N VAL A 67 -12.29 10.75 11.42
CA VAL A 67 -12.54 11.63 10.26
C VAL A 67 -13.98 11.56 9.75
N SER A 68 -14.79 10.60 10.21
CA SER A 68 -16.23 10.64 9.97
C SER A 68 -16.92 11.44 11.07
N PRO A 69 -17.63 12.52 10.73
CA PRO A 69 -18.62 13.10 11.64
C PRO A 69 -19.56 12.00 12.14
N PRO A 70 -20.01 12.05 13.40
CA PRO A 70 -21.07 11.16 13.84
C PRO A 70 -22.27 11.33 12.90
N ASP A 71 -22.90 10.20 12.53
CA ASP A 71 -24.16 10.24 11.79
C ASP A 71 -25.10 11.13 12.59
N THR A 72 -25.44 12.30 12.03
CA THR A 72 -26.47 13.16 12.59
C THR A 72 -27.75 12.38 12.34
N GLY A 73 -28.14 11.57 13.32
CA GLY A 73 -29.37 10.78 13.26
C GLY A 73 -30.47 11.72 12.82
N GLY A 74 -30.94 11.53 11.59
CA GLY A 74 -32.09 12.26 11.10
C GLY A 74 -33.20 12.03 12.12
N THR A 75 -33.68 13.11 12.71
CA THR A 75 -34.88 13.07 13.54
C THR A 75 -35.99 12.54 12.66
N VAL A 76 -36.27 11.23 12.75
CA VAL A 76 -37.48 10.64 12.18
C VAL A 76 -38.63 11.39 12.87
N PRO A 77 -39.46 12.16 12.13
CA PRO A 77 -40.59 12.80 12.76
C PRO A 77 -41.55 11.70 13.20
N GLU A 78 -41.73 11.57 14.51
CA GLU A 78 -42.81 10.76 15.06
C GLU A 78 -44.13 11.47 14.73
N GLY A 79 -44.89 10.86 13.84
CA GLY A 79 -46.26 11.20 13.48
C GLY A 79 -47.13 9.96 13.55
#